data_AF-A0A662UF51-F1
#
_entry.id   AF-A0A662UF51-F1
#
_cell.length_a   1.000
_cell.length_b   1.000
_cell.length_c   1.000
_cell.angle_alpha   90.00
_cell.angle_beta   90.00
_cell.angle_gamma   90.00
#
_symmetry.space_group_name_H-M   'P 1'
#
loop_
_entity.id
_entity.type
_entity.pdbx_description
1 polymer ?
#
loop_
_entity_poly.entity_id
_entity_poly.type
_entity_poly.pdbx_seq_one_letter_code
_entity_poly.pdbx_strand_id
1 'polypeptide(L)'
;MSGEKKKKTITIRNIDEELYAKASALARSIGETVGEVINEALRVFLSLAGGSYELVQKMREGVETTLKTVVVGDLDELTVSKSDLESVEGRVRFRNIKKLIFDNTVDLETFNSKVHSIVFVNEVVIPKDIAKLKALTKMKFVKKVTYSE
;
A
#
# COMPACT_ATOMS: atom_id res chain seq x y z
N MET A 1 -30.10 20.47 18.51
CA MET A 1 -28.92 21.29 18.85
C MET A 1 -27.69 20.41 18.66
N SER A 2 -26.81 20.76 17.72
CA SER A 2 -25.62 19.97 17.39
C SER A 2 -24.56 20.21 18.48
N GLY A 3 -24.16 19.17 19.21
CA GLY A 3 -23.17 19.28 20.28
C GLY A 3 -21.79 19.58 19.71
N GLU A 4 -21.30 20.79 19.94
CA GLU A 4 -19.90 21.13 19.65
C GLU A 4 -18.98 20.20 20.45
N LYS A 5 -18.15 19.41 19.75
CA LYS A 5 -17.12 18.59 20.37
C LYS A 5 -16.12 19.52 21.06
N LYS A 6 -16.19 19.61 22.40
CA LYS A 6 -15.19 20.31 23.22
C LYS A 6 -13.80 19.78 22.87
N LYS A 7 -12.95 20.65 22.31
CA LYS A 7 -11.53 20.36 22.09
C LYS A 7 -10.84 20.24 23.46
N LYS A 8 -10.33 19.05 23.77
CA LYS A 8 -9.54 18.80 24.99
C LYS A 8 -8.08 19.19 24.72
N THR A 9 -7.44 19.84 25.68
CA THR A 9 -5.99 20.07 25.65
C THR A 9 -5.26 18.74 25.81
N ILE A 10 -4.39 18.41 24.87
CA ILE A 10 -3.53 17.23 24.90
C ILE A 10 -2.08 17.71 24.86
N THR A 11 -1.27 17.23 25.80
CA THR A 11 0.17 17.52 25.86
C THR A 11 0.96 16.27 25.51
N ILE A 12 1.78 16.36 24.47
CA ILE A 12 2.70 15.29 24.05
C ILE A 12 4.10 15.71 24.51
N ARG A 13 4.80 14.82 25.22
CA ARG A 13 6.14 15.06 25.77
C ARG A 13 7.20 14.36 24.90
N ASN A 14 8.43 14.86 24.94
CA ASN A 14 9.59 14.31 24.24
C ASN A 14 9.45 14.27 22.71
N ILE A 15 8.83 15.30 22.11
CA ILE A 15 8.94 15.51 20.67
C ILE A 15 10.32 16.09 20.38
N ASP A 16 10.99 15.55 19.36
CA ASP A 16 12.26 16.08 18.87
C ASP A 16 12.11 17.56 18.45
N GLU A 17 13.01 18.41 18.96
CA GLU A 17 12.91 19.86 18.81
C GLU A 17 13.06 20.31 17.36
N GLU A 18 13.97 19.68 16.61
CA GLU A 18 14.21 19.98 15.20
C GLU A 18 13.00 19.56 14.34
N LEU A 19 12.43 18.39 14.61
CA LEU A 19 11.23 17.90 13.95
C LEU A 19 10.03 18.80 14.20
N TYR A 20 9.83 19.22 15.45
CA TYR A 20 8.77 20.17 15.80
C TYR A 20 8.95 21.51 15.08
N ALA A 21 10.18 22.04 15.03
CA ALA A 21 10.48 23.28 14.33
C ALA A 21 10.14 23.20 12.83
N LYS A 22 10.51 22.09 12.17
CA LYS A 22 10.17 21.83 10.75
C LYS A 22 8.66 21.73 10.54
N ALA A 23 7.95 20.96 11.37
CA ALA A 23 6.50 20.82 11.29
C ALA A 23 5.78 22.17 11.51
N SER A 24 6.27 22.98 12.45
CA SER A 24 5.75 24.33 12.73
C SER A 24 5.97 25.29 11.56
N ALA A 25 7.15 25.27 10.95
CA ALA A 25 7.44 26.06 9.76
C ALA A 25 6.55 25.67 8.58
N LEU A 26 6.36 24.35 8.36
CA LEU A 26 5.46 23.83 7.33
C LEU A 26 4.03 24.32 7.55
N ALA A 27 3.48 24.12 8.76
CA ALA A 27 2.12 24.53 9.10
C ALA A 27 1.88 26.02 8.78
N ARG A 28 2.82 26.88 9.19
CA ARG A 28 2.77 28.32 8.88
C ARG A 28 2.79 28.61 7.38
N SER A 29 3.61 27.89 6.62
CA SER A 29 3.74 28.10 5.18
C SER A 29 2.47 27.76 4.40
N ILE A 30 1.65 26.82 4.90
CA ILE A 30 0.40 26.38 4.27
C ILE A 30 -0.86 26.99 4.90
N GLY A 31 -0.70 27.90 5.85
CA GLY A 31 -1.82 28.58 6.53
C GLY A 31 -2.59 27.69 7.51
N GLU A 32 -1.98 26.61 8.01
CA GLU A 32 -2.57 25.68 8.96
C GLU A 32 -1.97 25.83 10.36
N THR A 33 -2.67 25.29 11.36
CA THR A 33 -2.15 25.16 12.71
C THR A 33 -1.25 23.93 12.83
N VAL A 34 -0.26 23.98 13.74
CA VAL A 34 0.58 22.81 14.05
C VAL A 34 -0.28 21.61 14.47
N GLY A 35 -1.39 21.86 15.17
CA GLY A 35 -2.32 20.81 15.55
C GLY A 35 -2.98 20.10 14.36
N GLU A 36 -3.31 20.82 13.28
CA GLU A 36 -3.89 20.23 12.07
C GLU A 36 -2.88 19.33 11.36
N VAL A 37 -1.67 19.83 11.11
CA VAL A 37 -0.58 19.06 10.50
C VAL A 37 -0.27 17.80 11.31
N ILE A 38 -0.17 17.90 12.64
CA ILE A 38 0.07 16.75 13.51
C ILE A 38 -1.11 15.77 13.49
N ASN A 39 -2.36 16.25 13.45
CA ASN A 39 -3.53 15.39 13.34
C ASN A 39 -3.54 14.59 12.03
N GLU A 40 -3.18 15.22 10.91
CA GLU A 40 -3.10 14.53 9.61
C GLU A 40 -1.98 13.49 9.61
N ALA A 41 -0.79 13.87 10.07
CA ALA A 41 0.34 12.95 10.19
C ALA A 41 -0.02 11.72 11.05
N LEU A 42 -0.68 11.93 12.19
CA LEU A 42 -1.17 10.85 13.05
C LEU A 42 -2.23 9.98 12.36
N ARG A 43 -3.17 10.55 11.61
CA ARG A 43 -4.17 9.77 10.87
C ARG A 43 -3.52 8.89 9.80
N VAL A 44 -2.58 9.44 9.04
CA VAL A 44 -1.82 8.69 8.02
C VAL A 44 -1.04 7.58 8.70
N PHE A 45 -0.29 7.90 9.76
CA PHE A 45 0.49 6.92 10.51
C PHE A 45 -0.38 5.79 11.05
N LEU A 46 -1.49 6.09 11.71
CA LEU A 46 -2.40 5.08 12.27
C LEU A 46 -3.06 4.22 11.19
N SER A 47 -3.38 4.83 10.03
CA SER A 47 -3.96 4.14 8.88
C SER A 47 -2.95 3.17 8.24
N LEU A 48 -1.66 3.54 8.20
CA LEU A 48 -0.58 2.68 7.72
C LEU A 48 -0.21 1.59 8.74
N ALA A 49 -0.14 1.95 10.03
CA ALA A 49 0.24 1.04 11.10
C ALA A 49 -0.83 -0.03 11.36
N GLY A 50 -2.11 0.28 11.08
CA GLY A 50 -3.25 -0.61 11.35
C GLY A 50 -3.38 -1.01 12.82
N GLY A 51 -2.75 -0.26 13.74
CA GLY A 51 -2.65 -0.62 15.16
C GLY A 51 -1.65 -1.74 15.50
N SER A 52 -0.85 -2.21 14.54
CA SER A 52 0.13 -3.29 14.77
C SER A 52 1.45 -2.75 15.33
N TYR A 53 1.75 -3.10 16.58
CA TYR A 53 3.00 -2.73 17.26
C TYR A 53 4.25 -3.22 16.51
N GLU A 54 4.14 -4.38 15.86
CA GLU A 54 5.23 -4.99 15.10
C GLU A 54 5.64 -4.17 13.86
N LEU A 55 4.67 -3.53 13.18
CA LEU A 55 4.95 -2.65 12.05
C LEU A 55 5.63 -1.36 12.51
N VAL A 56 5.23 -0.82 13.67
CA VAL A 56 5.87 0.33 14.30
C VAL A 56 7.32 0.04 14.66
N GLN A 57 7.63 -1.15 15.17
CA GLN A 57 9.02 -1.56 15.46
C GLN A 57 9.87 -1.65 14.19
N LYS A 58 9.34 -2.27 13.12
CA LYS A 58 10.03 -2.33 11.81
C LYS A 58 10.34 -0.94 11.26
N MET A 59 9.40 0.02 11.36
CA MET A 59 9.65 1.42 10.97
C MET A 59 10.75 2.08 11.83
N ARG A 60 10.78 1.81 13.14
CA ARG A 60 11.77 2.39 14.08
C ARG A 60 13.18 1.86 13.87
N GLU A 61 13.31 0.62 13.43
CA GLU A 61 14.58 0.00 13.09
C GLU A 61 15.17 0.52 11.77
N GLY A 62 14.52 1.50 11.12
CA GLY A 62 14.93 1.99 9.80
C GLY A 62 14.71 0.95 8.70
N VAL A 63 13.98 -0.14 8.99
CA VAL A 63 13.46 -1.03 7.97
C VAL A 63 12.40 -0.24 7.24
N GLU A 64 12.77 0.26 6.07
CA GLU A 64 11.87 0.80 5.08
C GLU A 64 10.63 -0.12 5.00
N THR A 65 9.52 0.31 5.59
CA THR A 65 8.22 -0.37 5.47
C THR A 65 7.57 -0.07 4.12
N THR A 66 8.33 0.46 3.15
CA THR A 66 8.19 0.03 1.78
C THR A 66 8.48 -1.46 1.76
N LEU A 67 7.45 -2.29 2.04
CA LEU A 67 7.42 -3.71 1.64
C LEU A 67 8.11 -3.80 0.29
N LYS A 68 9.37 -4.31 0.24
CA LYS A 68 10.25 -4.20 -0.93
C LYS A 68 9.42 -4.46 -2.17
N THR A 69 9.07 -3.39 -2.90
CA THR A 69 8.10 -3.48 -3.98
C THR A 69 8.90 -3.59 -5.25
N VAL A 70 9.02 -4.82 -5.74
CA VAL A 70 9.71 -5.10 -7.00
C VAL A 70 8.77 -4.76 -8.15
N VAL A 71 9.26 -3.96 -9.10
CA VAL A 71 8.50 -3.58 -10.28
C VAL A 71 8.87 -4.52 -11.42
N VAL A 72 7.87 -5.16 -12.03
CA VAL A 72 8.01 -6.05 -13.18
C VAL A 72 7.14 -5.50 -14.29
N GLY A 73 7.70 -5.27 -15.48
CA GLY A 73 6.96 -4.61 -16.54
C GLY A 73 7.67 -4.50 -17.87
N ASP A 74 7.01 -3.82 -18.81
CA ASP A 74 7.49 -3.56 -20.18
C ASP A 74 7.65 -4.84 -21.01
N LEU A 75 6.65 -5.73 -20.91
CA LEU A 75 6.62 -7.04 -21.56
C LEU A 75 5.36 -7.24 -22.39
N ASP A 76 5.45 -8.08 -23.42
CA ASP A 76 4.27 -8.47 -24.19
C ASP A 76 3.42 -9.49 -23.43
N GLU A 77 4.02 -10.58 -22.97
CA GLU A 77 3.34 -11.63 -22.24
C GLU A 77 4.18 -12.09 -21.05
N LEU A 78 3.54 -12.29 -19.90
CA LEU A 78 4.17 -12.80 -18.69
C LEU A 78 3.27 -13.83 -18.03
N THR A 79 3.82 -15.02 -17.78
CA THR A 79 3.20 -16.06 -16.95
C THR A 79 3.92 -16.10 -15.61
N VAL A 80 3.15 -16.14 -14.53
CA VAL A 80 3.64 -16.07 -13.15
C VAL A 80 3.08 -17.25 -12.36
N SER A 81 3.99 -18.04 -11.81
CA SER A 81 3.68 -19.12 -10.88
C SER A 81 3.74 -18.67 -9.42
N LYS A 82 3.26 -19.52 -8.51
CA LYS A 82 3.44 -19.32 -7.06
C LYS A 82 4.93 -19.24 -6.69
N SER A 83 5.76 -20.13 -7.24
CA SER A 83 7.21 -20.11 -7.01
C SER A 83 7.86 -18.81 -7.47
N ASP A 84 7.41 -18.23 -8.58
CA ASP A 84 7.95 -16.95 -9.06
C ASP A 84 7.64 -15.81 -8.07
N LEU A 85 6.40 -15.75 -7.56
CA LEU A 85 6.01 -14.76 -6.54
C LEU A 85 6.73 -14.97 -5.20
N GLU A 86 6.99 -16.22 -4.82
CA GLU A 86 7.69 -16.57 -3.59
C GLU A 86 9.18 -16.26 -3.66
N SER A 87 9.81 -16.42 -4.83
CA SER A 87 11.23 -16.15 -5.07
C SER A 87 11.61 -14.67 -4.87
N VAL A 88 10.64 -13.77 -4.97
CA VAL A 88 10.86 -12.33 -4.79
C VAL A 88 10.75 -11.95 -3.32
N GLU A 89 11.79 -11.28 -2.81
CA GLU A 89 11.74 -10.60 -1.52
C GLU A 89 10.77 -9.42 -1.56
N GLY A 90 9.61 -9.57 -0.93
CA GLY A 90 8.59 -8.53 -0.83
C GLY A 90 7.39 -8.73 -1.77
N ARG A 91 6.86 -7.63 -2.30
CA ARG A 91 5.65 -7.63 -3.14
C ARG A 91 5.95 -7.20 -4.57
N VAL A 92 5.18 -7.69 -5.53
CA VAL A 92 5.37 -7.41 -6.95
C VAL A 92 4.33 -6.40 -7.45
N ARG A 93 4.81 -5.36 -8.13
CA ARG A 93 4.00 -4.43 -8.92
C ARG A 93 4.19 -4.76 -10.39
N PHE A 94 3.12 -5.19 -11.05
CA PHE A 94 3.10 -5.45 -12.49
C PHE A 94 2.71 -4.17 -13.24
N ARG A 95 3.48 -3.78 -14.26
CA ARG A 95 3.20 -2.57 -15.04
C ARG A 95 3.46 -2.74 -16.54
N ASN A 96 2.61 -2.16 -17.39
CA ASN A 96 2.85 -2.09 -18.85
C ASN A 96 3.10 -3.48 -19.46
N ILE A 97 2.16 -4.40 -19.26
CA ILE A 97 2.21 -5.77 -19.80
C ILE A 97 1.02 -5.96 -20.74
N LYS A 98 1.18 -6.49 -21.95
CA LYS A 98 -0.01 -6.71 -22.81
C LYS A 98 -0.89 -7.82 -22.22
N LYS A 99 -0.30 -8.95 -21.80
CA LYS A 99 -1.01 -10.09 -21.20
C LYS A 99 -0.28 -10.65 -19.98
N LEU A 100 -0.95 -10.64 -18.82
CA LEU A 100 -0.43 -11.18 -17.56
C LEU A 100 -1.25 -12.41 -17.15
N ILE A 101 -0.59 -13.54 -16.95
CA ILE A 101 -1.22 -14.81 -16.61
C ILE A 101 -0.71 -15.26 -15.24
N PHE A 102 -1.62 -15.37 -14.27
CA PHE A 102 -1.36 -16.11 -13.04
C PHE A 102 -1.78 -17.56 -13.27
N ASP A 103 -0.85 -18.49 -13.10
CA ASP A 103 -1.15 -19.92 -13.28
C ASP A 103 -1.99 -20.48 -12.13
N ASN A 104 -2.50 -21.71 -12.29
CA ASN A 104 -3.37 -22.37 -11.32
C ASN A 104 -2.68 -22.71 -9.98
N THR A 105 -1.36 -22.48 -9.86
CA THR A 105 -0.64 -22.68 -8.58
C THR A 105 -0.79 -21.47 -7.65
N VAL A 106 -1.22 -20.32 -8.16
CA VAL A 106 -1.36 -19.08 -7.39
C VAL A 106 -2.69 -19.08 -6.63
N ASP A 107 -2.62 -19.36 -5.33
CA ASP A 107 -3.77 -19.26 -4.42
C ASP A 107 -4.10 -17.80 -4.02
N LEU A 108 -5.29 -17.61 -3.44
CA LEU A 108 -5.79 -16.30 -3.02
C LEU A 108 -4.89 -15.63 -1.96
N GLU A 109 -4.24 -16.41 -1.10
CA GLU A 109 -3.38 -15.90 -0.04
C GLU A 109 -2.07 -15.35 -0.62
N THR A 110 -1.43 -16.13 -1.50
CA THR A 110 -0.24 -15.76 -2.26
C THR A 110 -0.51 -14.52 -3.10
N PHE A 111 -1.62 -14.49 -3.83
CA PHE A 111 -2.00 -13.31 -4.61
C PHE A 111 -2.16 -12.06 -3.73
N ASN A 112 -2.83 -12.17 -2.59
CA ASN A 112 -3.05 -11.01 -1.73
C ASN A 112 -1.79 -10.51 -1.02
N SER A 113 -0.96 -11.45 -0.57
CA SER A 113 0.26 -11.16 0.18
C SER A 113 1.41 -10.67 -0.72
N LYS A 114 1.56 -11.24 -1.92
CA LYS A 114 2.67 -10.96 -2.86
C LYS A 114 2.33 -9.96 -3.95
N VAL A 115 1.08 -9.85 -4.42
CA VAL A 115 0.75 -8.87 -5.47
C VAL A 115 0.43 -7.52 -4.84
N HIS A 116 1.26 -6.51 -5.10
CA HIS A 116 1.01 -5.14 -4.64
C HIS A 116 -0.05 -4.45 -5.52
N SER A 117 0.20 -4.40 -6.84
CA SER A 117 -0.69 -3.73 -7.78
C SER A 117 -0.40 -4.14 -9.22
N ILE A 118 -1.42 -4.14 -10.07
CA ILE A 118 -1.34 -4.41 -11.51
C ILE A 118 -1.82 -3.14 -12.25
N VAL A 119 -0.96 -2.55 -13.08
CA VAL A 119 -1.22 -1.23 -13.69
C VAL A 119 -0.91 -1.24 -15.19
N PHE A 120 -1.79 -0.68 -16.02
CA PHE A 120 -1.61 -0.64 -17.48
C PHE A 120 -1.39 -2.04 -18.08
N VAL A 121 -2.37 -2.93 -17.89
CA VAL A 121 -2.33 -4.29 -18.45
C VAL A 121 -3.56 -4.51 -19.33
N ASN A 122 -3.40 -4.97 -20.58
CA ASN A 122 -4.57 -5.12 -21.45
C ASN A 122 -5.42 -6.32 -21.01
N GLU A 123 -4.80 -7.46 -20.74
CA GLU A 123 -5.49 -8.67 -20.30
C GLU A 123 -4.80 -9.29 -19.07
N VAL A 124 -5.58 -9.55 -18.02
CA VAL A 124 -5.13 -10.31 -16.84
C VAL A 124 -5.93 -11.61 -16.75
N VAL A 125 -5.23 -12.74 -16.73
CA VAL A 125 -5.80 -14.06 -16.50
C VAL A 125 -5.53 -14.45 -15.05
N ILE A 126 -6.60 -14.73 -14.28
CA ILE A 126 -6.50 -15.15 -12.88
C ILE A 126 -7.04 -16.57 -12.67
N PRO A 127 -6.52 -17.34 -11.68
CA PRO A 127 -7.08 -18.62 -11.29
C PRO A 127 -8.54 -18.54 -10.86
N LYS A 128 -9.31 -19.59 -11.13
CA LYS A 128 -10.74 -19.70 -10.74
C LYS A 128 -10.96 -19.58 -9.23
N ASP A 129 -9.99 -19.97 -8.42
CA ASP A 129 -10.03 -19.84 -6.96
C ASP A 129 -9.94 -18.39 -6.47
N ILE A 130 -9.56 -17.44 -7.33
CA ILE A 130 -9.48 -16.03 -6.95
C ILE A 130 -10.78 -15.31 -7.29
N ALA A 131 -11.47 -14.82 -6.26
CA ALA A 131 -12.67 -14.01 -6.43
C ALA A 131 -12.37 -12.73 -7.24
N LYS A 132 -13.10 -12.53 -8.36
CA LYS A 132 -12.89 -11.42 -9.31
C LYS A 132 -12.85 -10.05 -8.64
N LEU A 133 -13.78 -9.77 -7.74
CA LEU A 133 -13.83 -8.48 -7.03
C LEU A 133 -12.61 -8.25 -6.15
N LYS A 134 -12.10 -9.30 -5.47
CA LYS A 134 -10.87 -9.20 -4.68
C LYS A 134 -9.68 -8.88 -5.58
N ALA A 135 -9.56 -9.56 -6.71
CA ALA A 135 -8.50 -9.30 -7.69
C ALA A 135 -8.53 -7.86 -8.22
N LEU A 136 -9.73 -7.36 -8.56
CA LEU A 136 -9.92 -6.01 -9.11
C LEU A 136 -9.49 -4.89 -8.15
N THR A 137 -9.53 -5.09 -6.83
CA THR A 137 -9.06 -4.08 -5.86
C THR A 137 -7.59 -3.68 -6.05
N LYS A 138 -6.78 -4.56 -6.66
CA LYS A 138 -5.34 -4.36 -6.92
C LYS A 138 -5.05 -3.89 -8.36
N MET A 139 -6.07 -3.73 -9.20
CA MET A 139 -5.91 -3.44 -10.63
C MET A 139 -6.25 -1.98 -10.96
N LYS A 140 -5.44 -1.34 -11.81
CA LYS A 140 -5.68 0.00 -12.34
C LYS A 140 -5.38 0.04 -13.84
N PHE A 141 -6.27 0.64 -14.64
CA PHE A 141 -6.13 0.68 -16.10
C PHE A 141 -5.95 -0.71 -16.72
N VAL A 142 -6.76 -1.68 -16.26
CA VAL A 142 -6.85 -3.02 -16.85
C VAL A 142 -8.05 -3.09 -17.77
N LYS A 143 -7.87 -3.51 -19.02
CA LYS A 143 -8.98 -3.52 -20.02
C LYS A 143 -9.85 -4.77 -19.90
N LYS A 144 -9.25 -5.93 -19.61
CA LYS A 144 -9.94 -7.22 -19.58
C LYS A 144 -9.38 -8.10 -18.46
N VAL A 145 -10.29 -8.77 -17.73
CA VAL A 145 -9.94 -9.79 -16.73
C VAL A 145 -10.69 -11.07 -17.05
N THR A 146 -9.96 -12.16 -17.22
CA THR A 146 -10.48 -13.50 -17.54
C THR A 146 -10.03 -14.52 -16.51
N TYR A 147 -10.68 -15.68 -16.48
CA TYR A 147 -10.26 -16.80 -15.67
C TYR A 147 -9.37 -17.73 -16.48
N SER A 148 -8.37 -18.36 -15.85
CA SER A 148 -7.68 -19.50 -16.44
C SER A 148 -8.69 -20.65 -16.62
N GLU A 149 -8.52 -21.40 -17.70
CA GLU A 149 -9.33 -22.59 -17.97
C GLU A 149 -9.04 -23.71 -16.96
#